data_AF-A0AAE4D9N0-F1
#
_entry.id   AF-A0AAE4D9N0-F1
#
_cell.length_a   1.000
_cell.length_b   1.000
_cell.length_c   1.000
_cell.angle_alpha   90.00
_cell.angle_beta   90.00
_cell.angle_gamma   90.00
#
_symmetry.space_group_name_H-M   'P 1'
#
loop_
_entity.id
_entity.type
_entity.pdbx_description
1 polymer ?
#
loop_
_entity_poly.entity_id
_entity_poly.type
_entity_poly.pdbx_seq_one_letter_code
_entity_poly.pdbx_strand_id
1 'polypeptide(L)'
;MRYLLPLGCAMSLAFAVMALAQAAKPPVLFPQQDNLPRVMIGAEGQRLNVAGDRIIVEGLAGRAASAYFLLRPGPPLTSTASGRRLGRSNIHLGRARVEQSGSPAVLRIEHARREIRPGDYLLPIVEDNPTHEH
;
A
#
# COMPACT_ATOMS: atom_id res chain seq x y z
N MET A 1 -44.54 34.42 42.78
CA MET A 1 -44.66 33.14 43.53
C MET A 1 -44.07 32.02 42.69
N ARG A 2 -43.04 31.35 43.26
CA ARG A 2 -42.67 29.92 43.14
C ARG A 2 -42.46 29.26 41.76
N TYR A 3 -41.17 28.94 41.51
CA TYR A 3 -40.55 27.65 41.13
C TYR A 3 -41.30 26.70 40.18
N LEU A 4 -40.61 26.24 39.12
CA LEU A 4 -40.00 24.88 39.08
C LEU A 4 -39.16 24.67 37.80
N LEU A 5 -37.86 24.40 37.97
CA LEU A 5 -37.09 23.56 37.03
C LEU A 5 -37.35 22.09 37.42
N PRO A 6 -37.24 21.15 36.46
CA PRO A 6 -36.13 20.22 36.64
C PRO A 6 -35.38 19.87 35.35
N LEU A 7 -34.06 19.79 35.52
CA LEU A 7 -33.17 18.75 35.02
C LEU A 7 -33.65 17.90 33.82
N GLY A 8 -32.98 18.08 32.69
CA GLY A 8 -32.89 17.12 31.61
C GLY A 8 -31.44 17.02 31.14
N CYS A 9 -30.63 16.27 31.86
CA CYS A 9 -29.26 15.92 31.49
C CYS A 9 -29.31 15.03 30.23
N ALA A 10 -29.16 15.61 29.05
CA ALA A 10 -28.88 14.86 27.83
C ALA A 10 -27.37 14.76 27.68
N MET A 11 -26.77 13.80 28.40
CA MET A 11 -25.40 13.37 28.16
C MET A 11 -25.38 12.67 26.80
N SER A 12 -25.15 13.45 25.74
CA SER A 12 -25.00 12.92 24.38
C SER A 12 -23.73 12.09 24.34
N LEU A 13 -23.89 10.77 24.38
CA LEU A 13 -22.82 9.80 24.24
C LEU A 13 -22.27 9.92 22.82
N ALA A 14 -21.17 10.64 22.64
CA ALA A 14 -20.43 10.65 21.38
C ALA A 14 -19.88 9.23 21.15
N PHE A 15 -20.59 8.44 20.34
CA PHE A 15 -20.04 7.20 19.79
C PHE A 15 -18.88 7.57 18.87
N ALA A 16 -17.67 7.55 19.42
CA ALA A 16 -16.45 7.59 18.62
C ALA A 16 -16.40 6.28 17.81
N VAL A 17 -16.93 6.31 16.58
CA VAL A 17 -16.71 5.23 15.63
C VAL A 17 -15.26 5.33 15.19
N MET A 18 -14.38 4.63 15.89
CA MET A 18 -13.01 4.43 15.46
C MET A 18 -13.06 3.49 14.24
N ALA A 19 -13.16 4.06 13.04
CA ALA A 19 -13.02 3.31 11.80
C ALA A 19 -11.63 2.68 11.80
N LEU A 20 -11.55 1.38 12.07
CA LEU A 20 -10.34 0.61 11.84
C LEU A 20 -10.07 0.65 10.34
N ALA A 21 -9.07 1.44 9.92
CA ALA A 21 -8.58 1.44 8.55
C ALA A 21 -8.30 -0.01 8.15
N GLN A 22 -9.10 -0.56 7.24
CA GLN A 22 -8.92 -1.93 6.81
C GLN A 22 -7.62 -1.98 6.01
N ALA A 23 -6.55 -2.55 6.58
CA ALA A 23 -5.27 -2.61 5.92
C ALA A 23 -5.43 -3.33 4.57
N ALA A 24 -5.11 -2.62 3.48
CA ALA A 24 -5.12 -3.20 2.14
C ALA A 24 -4.27 -4.48 2.13
N LYS A 25 -4.77 -5.51 1.44
CA LYS A 25 -4.05 -6.79 1.28
C LYS A 25 -3.32 -6.79 -0.06
N PRO A 26 -2.09 -7.33 -0.13
CA PRO A 26 -1.39 -7.48 -1.41
C PRO A 26 -2.15 -8.47 -2.31
N PRO A 27 -2.16 -8.27 -3.64
CA PRO A 27 -2.86 -9.17 -4.55
C PRO A 27 -2.17 -10.53 -4.63
N VAL A 28 -2.95 -11.57 -4.93
CA VAL A 28 -2.45 -12.95 -5.12
C VAL A 28 -1.81 -13.12 -6.50
N LEU A 29 -2.41 -12.50 -7.52
CA LEU A 29 -1.88 -12.47 -8.88
C LEU A 29 -0.99 -11.25 -9.07
N PHE A 30 0.08 -11.43 -9.84
CA PHE A 30 0.90 -10.31 -10.25
C PHE A 30 0.11 -9.43 -11.25
N PRO A 31 0.11 -8.10 -11.12
CA PRO A 31 -0.66 -7.23 -12.00
C PRO A 31 -0.17 -7.31 -13.46
N GLN A 32 -1.11 -7.24 -14.40
CA GLN A 32 -0.82 -7.34 -15.84
C GLN A 32 -0.62 -5.98 -16.52
N GLN A 33 -0.44 -4.90 -15.74
CA GLN A 33 -0.23 -3.56 -16.28
C GLN A 33 1.20 -3.42 -16.83
N ASP A 34 1.33 -2.86 -18.03
CA ASP A 34 2.62 -2.78 -18.72
C ASP A 34 3.61 -1.80 -18.04
N ASN A 35 3.09 -0.72 -17.43
CA ASN A 35 3.88 0.36 -16.86
C ASN A 35 3.81 0.41 -15.33
N LEU A 36 4.08 -0.72 -14.66
CA LEU A 36 4.26 -0.72 -13.22
C LEU A 36 5.57 0.01 -12.83
N PRO A 37 5.58 0.85 -11.78
CA PRO A 37 6.79 1.47 -11.26
C PRO A 37 7.76 0.41 -10.75
N ARG A 38 9.06 0.72 -10.79
CA ARG A 38 10.12 -0.24 -10.49
C ARG A 38 11.22 0.34 -9.61
N VAL A 39 11.77 -0.50 -8.76
CA VAL A 39 12.98 -0.20 -8.00
C VAL A 39 14.16 -0.13 -8.96
N MET A 40 14.88 0.99 -8.97
CA MET A 40 16.13 1.11 -9.71
C MET A 40 17.32 0.63 -8.90
N ILE A 41 17.47 1.13 -7.67
CA ILE A 41 18.58 0.83 -6.75
C ILE A 41 18.26 1.31 -5.33
N GLY A 42 19.03 0.88 -4.34
CA GLY A 42 19.04 1.52 -3.02
C GLY A 42 19.66 2.92 -3.05
N ALA A 43 19.20 3.83 -2.20
CA ALA A 43 19.66 5.22 -2.22
C ALA A 43 21.15 5.39 -1.90
N GLU A 44 21.74 4.46 -1.15
CA GLU A 44 23.18 4.44 -0.85
C GLU A 44 23.96 3.51 -1.81
N GLY A 45 23.36 3.15 -2.95
CA GLY A 45 23.98 2.30 -3.98
C GLY A 45 23.84 0.79 -3.75
N GLN A 46 23.16 0.36 -2.69
CA GLN A 46 22.96 -1.05 -2.37
C GLN A 46 22.02 -1.76 -3.37
N ARG A 47 22.36 -3.00 -3.72
CA ARG A 47 21.55 -3.85 -4.62
C ARG A 47 20.52 -4.70 -3.89
N LEU A 48 20.72 -4.91 -2.60
CA LEU A 48 19.81 -5.64 -1.72
C LEU A 48 19.42 -4.69 -0.60
N ASN A 49 18.12 -4.55 -0.38
CA ASN A 49 17.54 -3.58 0.55
C ASN A 49 16.59 -4.30 1.50
N VAL A 50 16.58 -3.87 2.76
CA VAL A 50 15.74 -4.41 3.83
C VAL A 50 14.86 -3.32 4.43
N ALA A 51 14.06 -3.67 5.44
CA ALA A 51 13.27 -2.69 6.17
C ALA A 51 14.17 -1.60 6.76
N GLY A 52 13.75 -0.35 6.64
CA GLY A 52 14.54 0.80 7.03
C GLY A 52 15.40 1.38 5.91
N ASP A 53 15.67 0.69 4.80
CA ASP A 53 16.45 1.28 3.70
C ASP A 53 15.61 2.23 2.83
N ARG A 54 16.29 3.17 2.16
CA ARG A 54 15.70 3.98 1.08
C ARG A 54 15.98 3.34 -0.26
N ILE A 55 14.99 3.40 -1.15
CA ILE A 55 15.07 2.94 -2.52
C ILE A 55 14.71 4.07 -3.49
N ILE A 56 15.41 4.10 -4.62
CA ILE A 56 15.14 5.00 -5.74
C ILE A 56 14.26 4.25 -6.74
N VAL A 57 13.16 4.88 -7.16
CA VAL A 57 12.09 4.27 -7.95
C VAL A 57 11.79 5.10 -9.20
N GLU A 58 11.59 4.42 -10.32
CA GLU A 58 11.09 5.00 -11.57
C GLU A 58 9.59 4.71 -11.77
N GLY A 59 8.92 5.51 -12.61
CA GLY A 59 7.53 5.28 -13.02
C GLY A 59 6.45 5.74 -12.02
N LEU A 60 6.82 6.55 -11.02
CA LEU A 60 5.91 7.14 -10.02
C LEU A 60 5.43 8.56 -10.35
N ALA A 61 5.94 9.20 -11.41
CA ALA A 61 5.45 10.51 -11.84
C ALA A 61 3.93 10.51 -12.06
N GLY A 62 3.23 11.51 -11.51
CA GLY A 62 1.78 11.67 -11.63
C GLY A 62 0.95 10.70 -10.78
N ARG A 63 1.56 9.85 -9.95
CA ARG A 63 0.84 8.97 -9.02
C ARG A 63 0.73 9.60 -7.63
N ALA A 64 -0.46 9.52 -7.04
CA ALA A 64 -0.76 10.18 -5.76
C ALA A 64 -0.71 9.26 -4.52
N ALA A 65 -0.49 7.95 -4.70
CA ALA A 65 -0.48 7.03 -3.55
C ALA A 65 0.74 7.32 -2.64
N SER A 66 0.49 7.37 -1.33
CA SER A 66 1.49 7.64 -0.30
C SER A 66 2.31 6.39 0.08
N ALA A 67 1.78 5.20 -0.18
CA ALA A 67 2.41 3.93 0.10
C ALA A 67 2.17 2.91 -1.02
N TYR A 68 3.09 1.97 -1.13
CA TYR A 68 3.12 0.96 -2.17
C TYR A 68 3.47 -0.42 -1.58
N PHE A 69 2.86 -1.46 -2.15
CA PHE A 69 3.39 -2.81 -2.01
C PHE A 69 4.60 -3.00 -2.90
N LEU A 70 5.64 -3.66 -2.37
CA LEU A 70 6.80 -4.12 -3.12
C LEU A 70 6.56 -5.57 -3.54
N LEU A 71 6.63 -5.84 -4.84
CA LEU A 71 6.17 -7.08 -5.46
C LEU A 71 7.24 -7.66 -6.39
N ARG A 72 7.25 -9.00 -6.50
CA ARG A 72 8.02 -9.73 -7.51
C ARG A 72 7.15 -10.78 -8.19
N PRO A 73 7.16 -10.89 -9.53
CA PRO A 73 6.40 -11.92 -10.22
C PRO A 73 6.92 -13.31 -9.87
N GLY A 74 6.02 -14.16 -9.36
CA GLY A 74 6.26 -15.56 -9.05
C GLY A 74 6.05 -16.49 -10.26
N PRO A 75 5.92 -17.80 -10.04
CA PRO A 75 5.66 -18.77 -11.11
C PRO A 75 4.32 -18.52 -11.84
N PRO A 76 4.18 -18.97 -13.10
CA PRO A 76 2.90 -18.99 -13.78
C PRO A 76 1.88 -19.86 -13.02
N LEU A 77 0.63 -19.42 -13.00
CA LEU A 77 -0.48 -20.16 -12.42
C LEU A 77 -1.37 -20.69 -13.55
N THR A 78 -1.71 -21.98 -13.46
CA THR A 78 -2.55 -22.69 -14.43
C THR A 78 -3.72 -23.31 -13.69
N SER A 79 -4.92 -23.21 -14.27
CA SER A 79 -6.11 -23.89 -13.76
C SER A 79 -5.94 -25.41 -13.92
N THR A 80 -6.05 -26.15 -12.81
CA THR A 80 -5.98 -27.62 -12.83
C THR A 80 -7.20 -28.25 -13.51
N ALA A 81 -8.35 -27.57 -13.48
CA ALA A 81 -9.60 -28.07 -14.08
C ALA A 81 -9.68 -27.88 -15.60
N SER A 82 -9.05 -26.82 -16.15
CA SER A 82 -9.18 -26.44 -17.56
C SER A 82 -7.86 -26.37 -18.33
N GLY A 83 -6.71 -26.44 -17.66
CA GLY A 83 -5.40 -26.20 -18.27
C GLY A 83 -5.13 -24.74 -18.67
N ARG A 84 -6.08 -23.82 -18.45
CA ARG A 84 -5.95 -22.41 -18.83
C ARG A 84 -4.93 -21.67 -17.95
N ARG A 85 -4.03 -20.90 -18.59
CA ARG A 85 -3.11 -19.98 -17.89
C ARG A 85 -3.90 -18.82 -17.27
N LEU A 86 -3.74 -18.61 -15.96
CA LEU A 86 -4.42 -17.57 -15.19
C LEU A 86 -3.58 -16.30 -15.03
N GLY A 87 -2.25 -16.42 -15.15
CA GLY A 87 -1.31 -15.33 -14.98
C GLY A 87 -0.05 -15.80 -14.25
N ARG A 88 0.61 -14.91 -13.52
CA ARG A 88 1.70 -15.24 -12.61
C ARG A 88 1.26 -14.97 -11.18
N SER A 89 1.71 -15.78 -10.23
CA SER A 89 1.54 -15.47 -8.82
C SER A 89 2.34 -14.22 -8.46
N ASN A 90 1.96 -13.57 -7.36
CA ASN A 90 2.68 -12.46 -6.79
C ASN A 90 3.48 -12.92 -5.56
N ILE A 91 4.75 -12.51 -5.49
CA ILE A 91 5.55 -12.62 -4.28
C ILE A 91 5.54 -11.24 -3.62
N HIS A 92 4.80 -11.13 -2.53
CA HIS A 92 4.79 -9.92 -1.71
C HIS A 92 6.10 -9.80 -0.91
N LEU A 93 6.89 -8.78 -1.23
CA LEU A 93 8.19 -8.52 -0.63
C LEU A 93 8.08 -7.61 0.59
N GLY A 94 7.20 -6.61 0.57
CA GLY A 94 7.11 -5.62 1.64
C GLY A 94 6.19 -4.44 1.32
N ARG A 95 6.28 -3.41 2.17
CA ARG A 95 5.58 -2.12 2.01
C ARG A 95 6.61 -1.00 2.07
N ALA A 96 6.42 0.01 1.24
CA ALA A 96 7.23 1.23 1.26
C ALA A 96 6.36 2.48 1.21
N ARG A 97 6.81 3.55 1.88
CA ARG A 97 6.18 4.87 1.88
C ARG A 97 7.00 5.84 1.04
N VAL A 98 6.33 6.74 0.34
CA VAL A 98 6.96 7.84 -0.38
C VAL A 98 7.57 8.84 0.60
N GLU A 99 8.88 9.05 0.51
CA GLU A 99 9.59 10.14 1.20
C GLU A 99 9.75 11.35 0.27
N GLN A 100 10.02 11.10 -1.02
CA GLN A 100 10.14 12.13 -2.05
C GLN A 100 9.41 11.69 -3.32
N SER A 101 8.43 12.49 -3.75
CA SER A 101 7.72 12.29 -5.02
C SER A 101 8.55 12.84 -6.19
N GLY A 102 8.36 12.28 -7.40
CA GLY A 102 9.03 12.74 -8.61
C GLY A 102 9.42 11.61 -9.55
N SER A 103 10.36 11.90 -10.44
CA SER A 103 11.00 10.91 -11.32
C SER A 103 12.51 11.22 -11.42
N PRO A 104 13.37 10.48 -10.69
CA PRO A 104 13.01 9.36 -9.81
C PRO A 104 12.33 9.81 -8.50
N ALA A 105 11.60 8.90 -7.88
CA ALA A 105 11.05 9.05 -6.54
C ALA A 105 11.92 8.31 -5.50
N VAL A 106 11.85 8.74 -4.24
CA VAL A 106 12.53 8.08 -3.12
C VAL A 106 11.49 7.54 -2.15
N LEU A 107 11.60 6.25 -1.85
CA LEU A 107 10.71 5.57 -0.92
C LEU A 107 11.50 4.95 0.23
N ARG A 108 10.93 4.97 1.43
CA ARG A 108 11.40 4.21 2.60
C ARG A 108 10.71 2.86 2.65
N ILE A 109 11.47 1.78 2.79
CA ILE A 109 10.91 0.46 3.07
C ILE A 109 10.46 0.42 4.53
N GLU A 110 9.15 0.35 4.77
CA GLU A 110 8.59 0.28 6.13
C GLU A 110 8.78 -1.12 6.72
N HIS A 111 8.46 -2.15 5.93
CA HIS A 111 8.62 -3.55 6.32
C HIS A 111 8.99 -4.41 5.11
N ALA A 112 9.83 -5.42 5.34
CA ALA A 112 10.27 -6.37 4.33
C ALA A 112 10.15 -7.81 4.87
N ARG A 113 9.50 -8.68 4.08
CA ARG A 113 9.47 -10.13 4.28
C ARG A 113 10.61 -10.84 3.54
N ARG A 114 11.17 -10.17 2.52
CA ARG A 114 12.28 -10.60 1.67
C ARG A 114 13.04 -9.37 1.20
N GLU A 115 14.30 -9.54 0.85
CA GLU A 115 15.12 -8.47 0.29
C GLU A 115 14.54 -7.91 -1.02
N ILE A 116 14.64 -6.59 -1.13
CA ILE A 116 14.20 -5.80 -2.28
C ILE A 116 15.41 -5.39 -3.11
N ARG A 117 15.29 -5.55 -4.43
CA ARG A 117 16.39 -5.38 -5.38
C ARG A 117 15.94 -4.66 -6.65
N PRO A 118 16.90 -4.16 -7.47
CA PRO A 118 16.59 -3.59 -8.78
C PRO A 118 15.66 -4.49 -9.61
N GLY A 119 14.64 -3.88 -10.20
CA GLY A 119 13.63 -4.55 -11.01
C GLY A 119 12.41 -5.11 -10.26
N ASP A 120 12.38 -5.01 -8.92
CA ASP A 120 11.14 -5.27 -8.17
C ASP A 120 10.11 -4.17 -8.44
N TYR A 121 8.83 -4.51 -8.33
CA TYR A 121 7.72 -3.68 -8.77
C TYR A 121 6.97 -3.05 -7.61
N LEU A 122 6.32 -1.92 -7.90
CA LEU A 122 5.47 -1.23 -6.94
C LEU A 122 4.00 -1.30 -7.37
N LEU A 123 3.11 -1.51 -6.40
CA LEU A 123 1.68 -1.40 -6.60
C LEU A 123 1.09 -0.44 -5.57
N PRO A 124 0.32 0.58 -5.98
CA PRO A 124 -0.23 1.58 -5.05
C PRO A 124 -1.13 0.92 -4.01
N ILE A 125 -0.99 1.35 -2.77
CA ILE A 125 -1.92 1.05 -1.70
C ILE A 125 -2.96 2.16 -1.72
N VAL A 126 -4.17 1.84 -2.16
CA VAL A 126 -5.31 2.75 -2.05
C VAL A 126 -5.87 2.56 -0.65
N GLU A 127 -5.64 3.54 0.23
CA GLU A 127 -6.33 3.61 1.50
C GLU A 127 -7.73 4.15 1.22
N ASP A 128 -8.74 3.34 1.52
CA ASP A 128 -10.14 3.75 1.38
C ASP A 128 -10.39 4.80 2.47
N ASN A 129 -10.38 6.08 2.10
CA ASN A 129 -10.77 7.14 3.01
C ASN A 129 -12.30 7.18 2.99
N PRO A 130 -13.01 6.75 4.05
CA PRO A 130 -14.46 6.87 4.10
C PRO A 130 -14.79 8.36 4.12
N THR A 131 -14.98 8.92 2.93
CA THR A 131 -15.34 10.32 2.76
C THR A 131 -16.79 10.40 3.21
N HIS A 132 -17.02 11.12 4.31
CA HIS A 132 -18.35 11.47 4.78
C HIS A 132 -19.13 12.13 3.63
N GLU A 133 -20.16 11.47 3.12
CA GLU A 133 -21.18 12.12 2.30
C GLU A 133 -22.02 13.02 3.23
N HIS A 134 -22.14 14.28 2.83
CA HIS A 134 -22.87 15.35 3.52
C HIS A 134 -24.38 15.22 3.37
#